data_AF-A0A1N6JNW4-F1
#
_entry.id   AF-A0A1N6JNW4-F1
#
_cell.length_a   1.000
_cell.length_b   1.000
_cell.length_c   1.000
_cell.angle_alpha   90.00
_cell.angle_beta   90.00
_cell.angle_gamma   90.00
#
_symmetry.space_group_name_H-M   'P 1'
#
loop_
_entity.id
_entity.type
_entity.pdbx_description
1 polymer ?
#
loop_
_entity_poly.entity_id
_entity_poly.type
_entity_poly.pdbx_seq_one_letter_code
_entity_poly.pdbx_strand_id
1 'polypeptide(L)'
;MASAEEKLKAYVDAIEKDLETQIQGALNGMPLMDRRVLAIRGYLRFPSMGRGSIGANWAWSNQDMEEFKKTAEFTKMKEAVADVKSTFAGENPGFTLGVDPDKVRSLETQVELWNQNPTVQRLGLELKTKLLKTLESLPDIPDETSLQAFKKVLVEASLSNTPSNATPGLSQHGQAKAFDFVVFKGRDVVAGTVTATLKEKWDDAGWTAKLKSAVQAAGGKFVGPLPAPYEPWHYIYKAAAATAEARTGTGSTFSSDMCGTSLRRH
;
A
#
# COMPACT_ATOMS: atom_id res chain seq x y z
N MET A 1 28.16 13.43 -24.04
CA MET A 1 26.79 12.89 -24.12
C MET A 1 26.61 11.99 -22.93
N ALA A 2 25.52 12.18 -22.18
CA ALA A 2 25.21 11.29 -21.06
C ALA A 2 24.82 9.90 -21.58
N SER A 3 25.15 8.84 -20.85
CA SER A 3 24.58 7.52 -21.13
C SER A 3 23.06 7.55 -20.95
N ALA A 4 22.35 6.61 -21.56
CA ALA A 4 20.89 6.52 -21.44
C ALA A 4 20.44 6.36 -19.97
N GLU A 5 21.24 5.69 -19.14
CA GLU A 5 20.99 5.52 -17.70
C GLU A 5 21.22 6.80 -16.91
N GLU A 6 22.28 7.56 -17.18
CA GLU A 6 22.53 8.86 -16.55
C GLU A 6 21.44 9.86 -16.93
N LYS A 7 21.00 9.82 -18.18
CA LYS A 7 19.89 10.63 -18.67
C LYS A 7 18.58 10.25 -17.99
N LEU A 8 18.28 8.95 -17.88
CA LEU A 8 17.11 8.49 -17.13
C LEU A 8 17.14 8.98 -15.69
N LYS A 9 18.29 8.87 -15.03
CA LYS A 9 18.49 9.38 -13.67
C LYS A 9 18.21 10.89 -13.58
N ALA A 10 18.72 11.70 -14.52
CA ALA A 10 18.50 13.14 -14.51
C ALA A 10 17.00 13.51 -14.60
N TYR A 11 16.23 12.84 -15.46
CA TYR A 11 14.78 13.06 -15.58
C TYR A 11 14.04 12.58 -14.33
N VAL A 12 14.41 11.42 -13.80
CA VAL A 12 13.82 10.88 -12.57
C VAL A 12 14.08 11.82 -11.39
N ASP A 13 15.32 12.26 -11.18
CA ASP A 13 15.69 13.19 -10.12
C ASP A 13 14.94 14.53 -10.26
N ALA A 14 14.71 15.01 -11.50
CA ALA A 14 13.93 16.21 -11.75
C ALA A 14 12.45 16.05 -11.36
N ILE A 15 11.84 14.88 -11.62
CA ILE A 15 10.49 14.58 -11.13
C ILE A 15 10.49 14.48 -9.60
N GLU A 16 11.43 13.73 -9.02
CA GLU A 16 11.47 13.46 -7.58
C GLU A 16 11.53 14.74 -6.74
N LYS A 17 12.25 15.76 -7.22
CA LYS A 17 12.34 17.08 -6.56
C LYS A 17 10.98 17.79 -6.42
N ASP A 18 10.05 17.54 -7.34
CA ASP A 18 8.70 18.12 -7.31
C ASP A 18 7.73 17.33 -6.42
N LEU A 19 8.12 16.13 -5.95
CA LEU A 19 7.26 15.28 -5.12
C LEU A 19 7.29 15.72 -3.66
N GLU A 20 6.23 15.40 -2.92
CA GLU A 20 6.16 15.65 -1.48
C GLU A 20 7.33 14.98 -0.73
N THR A 21 7.82 15.61 0.35
CA THR A 21 9.00 15.15 1.11
C THR A 21 8.86 13.71 1.63
N GLN A 22 7.66 13.31 2.04
CA GLN A 22 7.38 11.94 2.47
C GLN A 22 7.58 10.91 1.33
N ILE A 23 7.21 11.28 0.10
CA ILE A 23 7.43 10.45 -1.09
C ILE A 23 8.93 10.33 -1.38
N GLN A 24 9.65 11.44 -1.33
CA GLN A 24 11.12 11.44 -1.50
C GLN A 24 11.79 10.51 -0.47
N GLY A 25 11.35 10.57 0.80
CA GLY A 25 11.81 9.68 1.86
C GLY A 25 11.61 8.19 1.52
N ALA A 26 10.41 7.81 1.05
CA ALA A 26 10.15 6.43 0.64
C ALA A 26 11.00 6.00 -0.57
N LEU A 27 11.19 6.89 -1.55
CA LEU A 27 12.00 6.61 -2.74
C LEU A 27 13.48 6.42 -2.40
N ASN A 28 14.01 7.07 -1.36
CA ASN A 28 15.38 6.85 -0.88
C ASN A 28 15.63 5.40 -0.47
N GLY A 29 14.62 4.69 0.03
CA GLY A 29 14.69 3.25 0.30
C GLY A 29 14.60 2.36 -0.95
N MET A 30 14.50 2.91 -2.16
CA MET A 30 14.39 2.18 -3.43
C MET A 30 15.61 2.44 -4.31
N PRO A 31 16.74 1.73 -4.09
CA PRO A 31 18.00 2.00 -4.79
C PRO A 31 17.99 1.56 -6.26
N LEU A 32 17.10 0.63 -6.63
CA LEU A 32 17.02 0.13 -8.00
C LEU A 32 16.08 0.99 -8.84
N MET A 33 16.60 1.55 -9.94
CA MET A 33 15.91 2.52 -10.79
C MET A 33 14.60 1.98 -11.37
N ASP A 34 14.56 0.71 -11.78
CA ASP A 34 13.36 0.04 -12.32
C ASP A 34 12.19 0.04 -11.33
N ARG A 35 12.45 -0.22 -10.05
CA ARG A 35 11.44 -0.22 -8.99
C ARG A 35 11.03 1.20 -8.60
N ARG A 36 12.00 2.11 -8.61
CA ARG A 36 11.81 3.52 -8.28
C ARG A 36 10.93 4.24 -9.31
N VAL A 37 11.17 4.07 -10.61
CA VAL A 37 10.31 4.65 -11.66
C VAL A 37 8.89 4.10 -11.61
N LEU A 38 8.72 2.82 -11.28
CA LEU A 38 7.39 2.23 -11.11
C LEU A 38 6.65 2.82 -9.90
N ALA A 39 7.35 3.10 -8.81
CA ALA A 39 6.78 3.76 -7.64
C ALA A 39 6.37 5.21 -7.95
N ILE A 40 7.25 5.99 -8.61
CA ILE A 40 6.96 7.36 -9.06
C ILE A 40 5.72 7.38 -9.95
N ARG A 41 5.62 6.47 -10.92
CA ARG A 41 4.41 6.30 -11.73
C ARG A 41 3.18 6.08 -10.86
N GLY A 42 3.28 5.26 -9.82
CA GLY A 42 2.23 5.03 -8.85
C GLY A 42 1.77 6.32 -8.16
N TYR A 43 2.70 7.11 -7.62
CA TYR A 43 2.39 8.38 -6.96
C TYR A 43 1.75 9.40 -7.91
N LEU A 44 2.27 9.55 -9.13
CA LEU A 44 1.71 10.47 -10.13
C LEU A 44 0.30 10.08 -10.59
N ARG A 45 -0.01 8.77 -10.61
CA ARG A 45 -1.35 8.27 -10.99
C ARG A 45 -2.35 8.33 -9.85
N PHE A 46 -1.90 8.33 -8.60
CA PHE A 46 -2.79 8.18 -7.46
C PHE A 46 -3.91 9.24 -7.38
N PRO A 47 -3.65 10.55 -7.60
CA PRO A 47 -4.69 11.57 -7.54
C PRO A 47 -5.83 11.37 -8.54
N SER A 48 -5.56 10.79 -9.72
CA SER A 48 -6.57 10.56 -10.76
C SER A 48 -7.36 9.26 -10.58
N MET A 49 -7.03 8.44 -9.56
CA MET A 49 -7.72 7.17 -9.29
C MET A 49 -8.97 7.32 -8.41
N GLY A 50 -9.30 8.54 -7.94
CA GLY A 50 -10.46 8.77 -7.07
C GLY A 50 -10.34 8.13 -5.68
N ARG A 51 -9.11 7.89 -5.20
CA ARG A 51 -8.83 7.21 -3.92
C ARG A 51 -8.52 8.17 -2.75
N GLY A 52 -8.79 9.47 -2.94
CA GLY A 52 -8.44 10.53 -1.99
C GLY A 52 -7.04 11.09 -2.19
N SER A 53 -6.55 11.86 -1.22
CA SER A 53 -5.20 12.44 -1.26
C SER A 53 -4.13 11.44 -0.83
N ILE A 54 -2.89 11.66 -1.28
CA ILE A 54 -1.73 10.86 -0.86
C ILE A 54 -1.57 10.91 0.67
N GLY A 55 -1.59 12.12 1.25
CA GLY A 55 -1.45 12.29 2.71
C GLY A 55 -2.51 11.54 3.52
N ALA A 56 -3.77 11.49 3.06
CA ALA A 56 -4.82 10.75 3.75
C ALA A 56 -4.60 9.22 3.74
N ASN A 57 -3.90 8.72 2.73
CA ASN A 57 -3.59 7.30 2.58
C ASN A 57 -2.17 6.93 3.01
N TRP A 58 -1.36 7.93 3.42
CA TRP A 58 0.05 7.72 3.69
C TRP A 58 0.25 6.72 4.82
N ALA A 59 1.10 5.72 4.58
CA ALA A 59 1.42 4.70 5.57
C ALA A 59 2.26 5.26 6.72
N TRP A 60 1.98 4.81 7.93
CA TRP A 60 2.75 5.09 9.13
C TRP A 60 4.10 4.41 9.09
N SER A 61 5.11 5.07 9.65
CA SER A 61 6.42 4.46 9.91
C SER A 61 6.33 3.37 10.99
N ASN A 62 7.38 2.58 11.14
CA ASN A 62 7.53 1.67 12.28
C ASN A 62 7.40 2.40 13.62
N GLN A 63 7.96 3.62 13.72
CA GLN A 63 7.87 4.42 14.94
C GLN A 63 6.43 4.86 15.21
N ASP A 64 5.75 5.41 14.21
CA ASP A 64 4.34 5.82 14.30
C ASP A 64 3.45 4.65 14.76
N MET A 65 3.75 3.44 14.27
CA MET A 65 3.09 2.22 14.68
C MET A 65 3.33 1.86 16.14
N GLU A 66 4.58 1.87 16.60
CA GLU A 66 4.92 1.58 18.00
C GLU A 66 4.37 2.64 18.97
N GLU A 67 4.28 3.89 18.54
CA GLU A 67 3.61 4.94 19.30
C GLU A 67 2.09 4.71 19.35
N PHE A 68 1.47 4.39 18.21
CA PHE A 68 0.03 4.12 18.17
C PHE A 68 -0.36 2.94 19.05
N LYS A 69 0.44 1.87 19.08
CA LYS A 69 0.20 0.68 19.93
C LYS A 69 0.10 1.00 21.43
N LYS A 70 0.67 2.12 21.88
CA LYS A 70 0.63 2.57 23.28
C LYS A 70 -0.63 3.38 23.61
N THR A 71 -1.45 3.73 22.61
CA THR A 71 -2.62 4.58 22.79
C THR A 71 -3.85 3.81 23.26
N ALA A 72 -4.76 4.49 23.96
CA ALA A 72 -6.07 3.94 24.30
C ALA A 72 -6.90 3.60 23.05
N GLU A 73 -6.68 4.32 21.94
CA GLU A 73 -7.37 4.05 20.68
C GLU A 73 -6.99 2.70 20.10
N PHE A 74 -5.71 2.31 20.18
CA PHE A 74 -5.28 0.97 19.77
C PHE A 74 -5.93 -0.13 20.61
N THR A 75 -6.08 0.07 21.92
CA THR A 75 -6.81 -0.86 22.78
C THR A 75 -8.27 -1.00 22.35
N LYS A 76 -8.98 0.12 22.12
CA LYS A 76 -10.37 0.11 21.65
C LYS A 76 -10.54 -0.56 20.29
N MET A 77 -9.58 -0.34 19.39
CA MET A 77 -9.54 -0.98 18.08
C MET A 77 -9.41 -2.50 18.20
N LYS A 78 -8.52 -3.00 19.06
CA LYS A 78 -8.39 -4.45 19.33
C LYS A 78 -9.65 -5.04 19.93
N GLU A 79 -10.30 -4.33 20.86
CA GLU A 79 -11.60 -4.73 21.42
C GLU A 79 -12.66 -4.81 20.32
N ALA A 80 -12.74 -3.80 19.45
CA ALA A 80 -13.68 -3.80 18.32
C ALA A 80 -13.44 -4.99 17.37
N VAL A 81 -12.18 -5.35 17.09
CA VAL A 81 -11.85 -6.55 16.31
C VAL A 81 -12.30 -7.82 17.06
N ALA A 82 -12.08 -7.90 18.37
CA ALA A 82 -12.52 -9.03 19.18
C ALA A 82 -14.05 -9.18 19.22
N ASP A 83 -14.79 -8.07 19.31
CA ASP A 83 -16.25 -8.03 19.26
C ASP A 83 -16.78 -8.64 17.94
N VAL A 84 -16.20 -8.24 16.80
CA VAL A 84 -16.55 -8.79 15.48
C VAL A 84 -16.27 -10.29 15.42
N LYS A 85 -15.09 -10.72 15.90
CA LYS A 85 -14.71 -12.15 15.91
C LYS A 85 -15.67 -12.99 16.76
N SER A 86 -16.03 -12.49 17.94
CA SER A 86 -16.95 -13.15 18.87
C SER A 86 -18.35 -13.25 18.27
N THR A 87 -18.86 -12.14 17.75
CA THR A 87 -20.18 -12.06 17.09
C THR A 87 -20.26 -13.02 15.91
N PHE A 88 -19.25 -13.01 15.03
CA PHE A 88 -19.21 -13.90 13.87
C PHE A 88 -19.23 -15.37 14.28
N ALA A 89 -18.42 -15.76 15.29
CA ALA A 89 -18.37 -17.15 15.75
C ALA A 89 -19.68 -17.59 16.40
N GLY A 90 -20.37 -16.69 17.12
CA GLY A 90 -21.69 -16.95 17.69
C GLY A 90 -22.78 -17.13 16.62
N GLU A 91 -22.76 -16.32 15.56
CA GLU A 91 -23.70 -16.41 14.43
C GLU A 91 -23.39 -17.56 13.47
N ASN A 92 -22.16 -18.09 13.49
CA ASN A 92 -21.67 -19.10 12.56
C ASN A 92 -20.95 -20.25 13.30
N PRO A 93 -21.70 -21.12 14.01
CA PRO A 93 -21.09 -22.20 14.79
C PRO A 93 -20.15 -23.09 13.96
N GLY A 94 -18.96 -23.35 14.51
CA GLY A 94 -17.91 -24.13 13.85
C GLY A 94 -16.96 -23.32 12.96
N PHE A 95 -17.17 -22.00 12.82
CA PHE A 95 -16.32 -21.11 12.05
C PHE A 95 -15.78 -19.96 12.91
N THR A 96 -14.60 -19.46 12.55
CA THR A 96 -13.95 -18.33 13.23
C THR A 96 -13.37 -17.36 12.22
N LEU A 97 -13.11 -16.12 12.67
CA LEU A 97 -12.38 -15.13 11.90
C LEU A 97 -10.92 -15.07 12.36
N GLY A 98 -10.01 -15.11 11.39
CA GLY A 98 -8.61 -14.75 11.57
C GLY A 98 -8.37 -13.33 11.07
N VAL A 99 -7.85 -12.50 11.95
CA VAL A 99 -7.26 -11.20 11.64
C VAL A 99 -6.30 -10.90 12.77
N ASP A 100 -5.15 -10.33 12.43
CA ASP A 100 -4.10 -9.97 13.37
C ASP A 100 -3.99 -8.43 13.41
N PRO A 101 -4.54 -7.78 14.44
CA PRO A 101 -4.51 -6.32 14.54
C PRO A 101 -3.10 -5.76 14.80
N ASP A 102 -2.14 -6.60 15.17
CA ASP A 102 -0.75 -6.22 15.37
C ASP A 102 0.06 -6.26 14.05
N LYS A 103 -0.44 -6.96 13.02
CA LYS A 103 0.20 -7.08 11.70
C LYS A 103 -0.18 -5.90 10.79
N VAL A 104 0.38 -4.75 11.12
CA VAL A 104 0.32 -3.56 10.27
C VAL A 104 1.55 -3.51 9.39
N ARG A 105 1.37 -3.22 8.10
CA ARG A 105 2.50 -3.04 7.17
C ARG A 105 2.94 -1.58 7.20
N SER A 106 3.96 -1.29 7.98
CA SER A 106 4.59 0.03 8.01
C SER A 106 5.12 0.45 6.65
N LEU A 107 5.42 1.74 6.50
CA LEU A 107 6.06 2.27 5.30
C LEU A 107 7.35 1.53 4.96
N GLU A 108 8.21 1.27 5.96
CA GLU A 108 9.48 0.57 5.79
C GLU A 108 9.28 -0.86 5.29
N THR A 109 8.35 -1.61 5.88
CA THR A 109 8.00 -2.95 5.40
C THR A 109 7.42 -2.90 3.98
N GLN A 110 6.61 -1.90 3.64
CA GLN A 110 6.10 -1.74 2.28
C GLN A 110 7.23 -1.49 1.27
N VAL A 111 8.21 -0.63 1.61
CA VAL A 111 9.39 -0.37 0.77
C VAL A 111 10.24 -1.63 0.62
N GLU A 112 10.47 -2.38 1.70
CA GLU A 112 11.21 -3.64 1.66
C GLU A 112 10.50 -4.67 0.75
N LEU A 113 9.20 -4.89 0.95
CA LEU A 113 8.42 -5.82 0.14
C LEU A 113 8.34 -5.39 -1.32
N TRP A 114 8.26 -4.09 -1.59
CA TRP A 114 8.33 -3.54 -2.95
C TRP A 114 9.67 -3.90 -3.61
N ASN A 115 10.77 -3.74 -2.89
CA ASN A 115 12.10 -4.12 -3.34
C ASN A 115 12.30 -5.64 -3.46
N GLN A 116 11.52 -6.49 -2.81
CA GLN A 116 11.71 -7.94 -2.93
C GLN A 116 10.76 -8.58 -3.95
N ASN A 117 9.77 -7.83 -4.46
CA ASN A 117 8.69 -8.38 -5.26
C ASN A 117 9.09 -8.64 -6.75
N PRO A 118 9.03 -9.89 -7.23
CA PRO A 118 9.37 -10.23 -8.62
C PRO A 118 8.46 -9.59 -9.68
N THR A 119 7.18 -9.39 -9.37
CA THR A 119 6.24 -8.71 -10.27
C THR A 119 6.57 -7.23 -10.37
N VAL A 120 6.94 -6.58 -9.26
CA VAL A 120 7.40 -5.18 -9.27
C VAL A 120 8.67 -5.04 -10.11
N GLN A 121 9.66 -5.93 -9.93
CA GLN A 121 10.88 -5.93 -10.74
C GLN A 121 10.56 -6.08 -12.24
N ARG A 122 9.77 -7.09 -12.62
CA ARG A 122 9.43 -7.33 -14.03
C ARG A 122 8.73 -6.13 -14.68
N LEU A 123 7.73 -5.57 -14.01
CA LEU A 123 6.98 -4.41 -14.52
C LEU A 123 7.82 -3.12 -14.51
N GLY A 124 8.70 -2.97 -13.53
CA GLY A 124 9.66 -1.87 -13.45
C GLY A 124 10.65 -1.89 -14.61
N LEU A 125 11.16 -3.07 -14.95
CA LEU A 125 12.04 -3.26 -16.12
C LEU A 125 11.29 -2.94 -17.43
N GLU A 126 10.06 -3.43 -17.59
CA GLU A 126 9.23 -3.11 -18.76
C GLU A 126 9.03 -1.60 -18.92
N LEU A 127 8.68 -0.91 -17.82
CA LEU A 127 8.52 0.54 -17.82
C LEU A 127 9.83 1.25 -18.14
N LYS A 128 10.93 0.86 -17.49
CA LYS A 128 12.27 1.41 -17.71
C LYS A 128 12.68 1.32 -19.18
N THR A 129 12.46 0.17 -19.83
CA THR A 129 12.77 0.02 -21.27
C THR A 129 12.00 1.02 -22.14
N LYS A 130 10.71 1.27 -21.85
CA LYS A 130 9.91 2.26 -22.59
C LYS A 130 10.39 3.69 -22.36
N LEU A 131 10.79 4.00 -21.13
CA LEU A 131 11.35 5.31 -20.78
C LEU A 131 12.69 5.56 -21.47
N LEU A 132 13.59 4.57 -21.48
CA LEU A 132 14.89 4.68 -22.17
C LEU A 132 14.70 4.95 -23.67
N LYS A 133 13.77 4.25 -24.33
CA LYS A 133 13.43 4.52 -25.74
C LYS A 133 12.89 5.94 -25.96
N THR A 134 12.10 6.45 -25.01
CA THR A 134 11.57 7.82 -25.09
C THR A 134 12.70 8.85 -25.01
N LEU A 135 13.68 8.62 -24.14
CA LEU A 135 14.81 9.51 -23.91
C LEU A 135 15.76 9.66 -25.10
N GLU A 136 15.72 8.75 -26.08
CA GLU A 136 16.45 8.88 -27.35
C GLU A 136 16.06 10.15 -28.12
N SER A 137 14.81 10.60 -27.97
CA SER A 137 14.26 11.79 -28.64
C SER A 137 14.27 13.06 -27.79
N LEU A 138 14.67 12.98 -26.52
CA LEU A 138 14.62 14.10 -25.56
C LEU A 138 16.02 14.72 -25.36
N PRO A 139 16.16 15.95 -24.86
CA PRO A 139 17.47 16.54 -24.54
C PRO A 139 18.15 15.82 -23.37
N ASP A 140 19.49 15.84 -23.33
CA ASP A 140 20.30 15.21 -22.26
C ASP A 140 20.04 15.84 -20.88
N ILE A 141 19.78 17.14 -20.84
CA ILE A 141 19.41 17.88 -19.63
C ILE A 141 17.91 18.17 -19.70
N PRO A 142 17.12 17.77 -18.69
CA PRO A 142 15.68 18.03 -18.68
C PRO A 142 15.41 19.53 -18.58
N ASP A 143 14.55 20.01 -19.46
CA ASP A 143 13.85 21.28 -19.37
C ASP A 143 12.36 21.04 -19.06
N GLU A 144 11.57 22.09 -18.90
CA GLU A 144 10.15 21.96 -18.57
C GLU A 144 9.36 21.15 -19.61
N THR A 145 9.62 21.38 -20.91
CA THR A 145 8.88 20.74 -22.00
C THR A 145 9.19 19.25 -22.08
N SER A 146 10.46 18.90 -22.05
CA SER A 146 10.92 17.52 -22.08
C SER A 146 10.53 16.76 -20.81
N LEU A 147 10.54 17.42 -19.64
CA LEU A 147 10.09 16.82 -18.39
C LEU A 147 8.59 16.50 -18.44
N GLN A 148 7.75 17.37 -19.01
CA GLN A 148 6.33 17.09 -19.21
C GLN A 148 6.10 15.93 -20.20
N ALA A 149 6.85 15.89 -21.30
CA ALA A 149 6.78 14.78 -22.25
C ALA A 149 7.16 13.43 -21.58
N PHE A 150 8.21 13.44 -20.76
CA PHE A 150 8.63 12.26 -20.00
C PHE A 150 7.60 11.86 -18.93
N LYS A 151 7.07 12.82 -18.14
CA LYS A 151 5.99 12.59 -17.15
C LYS A 151 4.76 11.96 -17.80
N LYS A 152 4.38 12.42 -19.00
CA LYS A 152 3.27 11.87 -19.77
C LYS A 152 3.48 10.39 -20.10
N VAL A 153 4.64 10.04 -20.68
CA VAL A 153 4.94 8.63 -21.01
C VAL A 153 5.02 7.78 -19.75
N LEU A 154 5.63 8.28 -18.68
CA LEU A 154 5.72 7.58 -17.39
C LEU A 154 4.33 7.18 -16.86
N VAL A 155 3.37 8.10 -16.92
CA VAL A 155 2.00 7.89 -16.44
C VAL A 155 1.19 7.00 -17.39
N GLU A 156 1.25 7.26 -18.69
CA GLU A 156 0.41 6.63 -19.71
C GLU A 156 0.93 5.28 -20.20
N ALA A 157 2.18 4.92 -19.92
CA ALA A 157 2.76 3.64 -20.33
C ALA A 157 1.84 2.46 -19.95
N SER A 158 1.41 1.74 -20.98
CA SER A 158 0.72 0.45 -20.82
C SER A 158 1.74 -0.60 -20.38
N LEU A 159 1.38 -1.40 -19.38
CA LEU A 159 2.21 -2.48 -18.86
C LEU A 159 1.48 -3.81 -19.04
N SER A 160 2.24 -4.90 -19.13
CA SER A 160 1.70 -6.25 -19.29
C SER A 160 0.76 -6.70 -18.17
N ASN A 161 0.88 -6.13 -16.96
CA ASN A 161 0.02 -6.40 -15.82
C ASN A 161 0.05 -5.25 -14.80
N THR A 162 -0.74 -5.34 -13.73
CA THR A 162 -0.66 -4.47 -12.55
C THR A 162 0.30 -5.04 -11.50
N PRO A 163 1.05 -4.19 -10.78
CA PRO A 163 1.83 -4.62 -9.62
C PRO A 163 0.94 -5.31 -8.58
N SER A 164 1.42 -6.41 -8.00
CA SER A 164 0.65 -7.15 -6.97
C SER A 164 0.65 -6.46 -5.61
N ASN A 165 1.56 -5.52 -5.39
CA ASN A 165 1.61 -4.68 -4.19
C ASN A 165 1.19 -3.26 -4.55
N ALA A 166 0.52 -2.59 -3.61
CA ALA A 166 0.34 -1.15 -3.69
C ALA A 166 1.71 -0.44 -3.68
N THR A 167 1.78 0.71 -4.35
CA THR A 167 2.92 1.62 -4.23
C THR A 167 3.16 1.94 -2.74
N PRO A 168 4.41 1.87 -2.25
CA PRO A 168 4.69 2.09 -0.84
C PRO A 168 4.13 3.42 -0.33
N GLY A 169 3.54 3.40 0.86
CA GLY A 169 2.87 4.58 1.40
C GLY A 169 1.43 4.75 0.93
N LEU A 170 0.97 4.09 -0.14
CA LEU A 170 -0.41 4.22 -0.66
C LEU A 170 -1.29 3.00 -0.34
N SER A 171 -0.98 2.29 0.75
CA SER A 171 -1.76 1.17 1.24
C SER A 171 -2.65 1.59 2.41
N GLN A 172 -3.94 1.27 2.37
CA GLN A 172 -4.88 1.54 3.47
C GLN A 172 -4.54 0.77 4.76
N HIS A 173 -3.80 -0.34 4.64
CA HIS A 173 -3.22 -1.02 5.82
C HIS A 173 -2.13 -0.19 6.49
N GLY A 174 -1.56 0.81 5.83
CA GLY A 174 -0.44 1.58 6.34
C GLY A 174 -0.74 2.36 7.62
N GLN A 175 -2.01 2.60 7.97
CA GLN A 175 -2.37 3.40 9.15
C GLN A 175 -2.97 2.58 10.29
N ALA A 176 -2.76 1.25 10.33
CA ALA A 176 -3.35 0.35 11.33
C ALA A 176 -4.90 0.36 11.39
N LYS A 177 -5.57 0.96 10.39
CA LYS A 177 -7.03 1.11 10.38
C LYS A 177 -7.72 0.06 9.53
N ALA A 178 -7.02 -0.59 8.61
CA ALA A 178 -7.62 -1.55 7.71
C ALA A 178 -7.33 -3.00 8.10
N PHE A 179 -8.38 -3.81 8.07
CA PHE A 179 -8.41 -5.19 8.54
C PHE A 179 -8.93 -6.09 7.43
N ASP A 180 -8.13 -7.09 7.08
CA ASP A 180 -8.56 -8.17 6.20
C ASP A 180 -8.95 -9.37 7.05
N PHE A 181 -10.24 -9.69 7.07
CA PHE A 181 -10.74 -10.86 7.78
C PHE A 181 -10.63 -12.12 6.92
N VAL A 182 -10.20 -13.22 7.53
CA VAL A 182 -10.12 -14.55 6.92
C VAL A 182 -11.06 -15.49 7.64
N VAL A 183 -11.83 -16.30 6.91
CA VAL A 183 -12.74 -17.28 7.52
C VAL A 183 -12.03 -18.63 7.67
N PHE A 184 -12.06 -19.15 8.88
CA PHE A 184 -11.52 -20.46 9.23
C PHE A 184 -12.62 -21.45 9.64
N LYS A 185 -12.37 -22.73 9.38
CA LYS A 185 -13.05 -23.86 10.02
C LYS A 185 -11.98 -24.74 10.66
N GLY A 186 -11.86 -24.67 11.99
CA GLY A 186 -10.71 -25.25 12.68
C GLY A 186 -9.41 -24.58 12.20
N ARG A 187 -8.52 -25.36 11.56
CA ARG A 187 -7.24 -24.85 11.02
C ARG A 187 -7.29 -24.50 9.53
N ASP A 188 -8.38 -24.85 8.84
CA ASP A 188 -8.48 -24.69 7.40
C ASP A 188 -9.02 -23.31 7.04
N VAL A 189 -8.35 -22.65 6.09
CA VAL A 189 -8.85 -21.39 5.50
C VAL A 189 -9.97 -21.73 4.52
N VAL A 190 -11.18 -21.31 4.82
CA VAL A 190 -12.37 -21.50 3.97
C VAL A 190 -12.55 -20.33 3.01
N ALA A 191 -12.26 -19.11 3.46
CA ALA A 191 -12.29 -17.90 2.65
C ALA A 191 -11.11 -16.99 3.03
N GLY A 192 -10.11 -16.92 2.16
CA GLY A 192 -8.91 -16.09 2.33
C GLY A 192 -8.93 -14.80 1.51
N THR A 193 -7.86 -14.03 1.54
CA THR A 193 -7.75 -12.71 0.88
C THR A 193 -7.30 -12.79 -0.59
N VAL A 194 -7.68 -13.87 -1.28
CA VAL A 194 -7.25 -14.15 -2.66
C VAL A 194 -8.34 -13.72 -3.64
N THR A 195 -8.06 -12.65 -4.39
CA THR A 195 -9.00 -12.08 -5.37
C THR A 195 -9.41 -13.05 -6.47
N ALA A 196 -8.51 -13.94 -6.90
CA ALA A 196 -8.79 -14.94 -7.93
C ALA A 196 -9.90 -15.94 -7.55
N THR A 197 -10.13 -16.16 -6.26
CA THR A 197 -11.16 -17.09 -5.76
C THR A 197 -12.30 -16.36 -5.06
N LEU A 198 -12.35 -15.02 -5.13
CA LEU A 198 -13.28 -14.18 -4.38
C LEU A 198 -14.74 -14.59 -4.61
N LYS A 199 -15.18 -14.64 -5.87
CA LYS A 199 -16.57 -14.96 -6.19
C LYS A 199 -17.03 -16.30 -5.58
N GLU A 200 -16.25 -17.35 -5.76
CA GLU A 200 -16.59 -18.69 -5.26
C GLU A 200 -16.50 -18.78 -3.73
N LYS A 201 -15.36 -18.33 -3.18
CA LYS A 201 -15.03 -18.55 -1.76
C LYS A 201 -15.63 -17.51 -0.83
N TRP A 202 -16.07 -16.35 -1.31
CA TRP A 202 -16.69 -15.30 -0.48
C TRP A 202 -18.15 -15.08 -0.80
N ASP A 203 -18.47 -14.77 -2.06
CA ASP A 203 -19.82 -14.31 -2.42
C ASP A 203 -20.79 -15.48 -2.53
N ASP A 204 -20.49 -16.46 -3.37
CA ASP A 204 -21.36 -17.62 -3.61
C ASP A 204 -21.49 -18.50 -2.37
N ALA A 205 -20.45 -18.56 -1.54
CA ALA A 205 -20.45 -19.23 -0.24
C ALA A 205 -21.17 -18.43 0.87
N GLY A 206 -21.55 -17.17 0.62
CA GLY A 206 -22.31 -16.32 1.55
C GLY A 206 -21.48 -15.69 2.68
N TRP A 207 -20.16 -15.85 2.69
CA TRP A 207 -19.30 -15.30 3.74
C TRP A 207 -19.25 -13.78 3.74
N THR A 208 -19.37 -13.15 2.56
CA THR A 208 -19.48 -11.69 2.44
C THR A 208 -20.63 -11.14 3.28
N ALA A 209 -21.81 -11.73 3.15
CA ALA A 209 -23.00 -11.30 3.89
C ALA A 209 -22.88 -11.60 5.40
N LYS A 210 -22.35 -12.76 5.76
CA LYS A 210 -22.14 -13.18 7.16
C LYS A 210 -21.15 -12.26 7.89
N LEU A 211 -20.02 -11.93 7.25
CA LEU A 211 -19.06 -11.00 7.83
C LEU A 211 -19.65 -9.60 7.98
N LYS A 212 -20.35 -9.10 6.96
CA LYS A 212 -21.03 -7.80 7.02
C LYS A 212 -22.05 -7.74 8.15
N SER A 213 -22.84 -8.79 8.35
CA SER A 213 -23.79 -8.92 9.46
C SER A 213 -23.08 -8.83 10.81
N ALA A 214 -22.05 -9.63 11.01
CA ALA A 214 -21.28 -9.64 12.27
C ALA A 214 -20.63 -8.28 12.57
N VAL A 215 -20.10 -7.60 11.56
CA VAL A 215 -19.52 -6.24 11.70
C VAL A 215 -20.58 -5.21 12.10
N GLN A 216 -21.78 -5.30 11.52
CA GLN A 216 -22.89 -4.41 11.88
C GLN A 216 -23.38 -4.68 13.31
N ALA A 217 -23.56 -5.95 13.68
CA ALA A 217 -23.99 -6.37 15.01
C ALA A 217 -22.96 -6.02 16.11
N ALA A 218 -21.66 -6.03 15.80
CA ALA A 218 -20.59 -5.61 16.71
C ALA A 218 -20.50 -4.07 16.93
N GLY A 219 -21.54 -3.32 16.55
CA GLY A 219 -21.67 -1.89 16.86
C GLY A 219 -21.19 -0.94 15.76
N GLY A 220 -20.98 -1.41 14.53
CA GLY A 220 -20.76 -0.55 13.37
C GLY A 220 -19.49 0.32 13.43
N LYS A 221 -18.50 -0.09 14.23
CA LYS A 221 -17.19 0.58 14.40
C LYS A 221 -16.29 0.45 13.16
N PHE A 222 -16.71 -0.30 12.15
CA PHE A 222 -15.97 -0.45 10.89
C PHE A 222 -16.78 0.06 9.69
N VAL A 223 -16.08 0.44 8.62
CA VAL A 223 -16.62 0.73 7.28
C VAL A 223 -16.13 -0.35 6.34
N GLY A 224 -17.04 -1.02 5.66
CA GLY A 224 -16.73 -2.03 4.67
C GLY A 224 -17.96 -2.82 4.26
N PRO A 225 -17.81 -3.79 3.35
CA PRO A 225 -16.56 -4.17 2.68
C PRO A 225 -16.03 -3.08 1.72
N LEU A 226 -14.74 -3.16 1.33
CA LEU A 226 -14.16 -2.21 0.36
C LEU A 226 -14.80 -2.42 -1.03
N PRO A 227 -15.33 -1.36 -1.68
CA PRO A 227 -16.02 -1.51 -2.95
C PRO A 227 -15.10 -1.44 -4.18
N ALA A 228 -13.93 -0.79 -4.08
CA ALA A 228 -13.03 -0.55 -5.21
C ALA A 228 -11.54 -0.46 -4.78
N PRO A 229 -10.70 -1.46 -5.09
CA PRO A 229 -11.08 -2.78 -5.63
C PRO A 229 -12.06 -3.49 -4.70
N TYR A 230 -12.93 -4.33 -5.26
CA TYR A 230 -13.90 -5.06 -4.46
C TYR A 230 -13.20 -6.12 -3.61
N GLU A 231 -13.25 -5.95 -2.28
CA GLU A 231 -12.61 -6.83 -1.30
C GLU A 231 -13.58 -7.10 -0.14
N PRO A 232 -14.35 -8.21 -0.17
CA PRO A 232 -15.39 -8.50 0.83
C PRO A 232 -14.87 -8.73 2.25
N TRP A 233 -13.56 -8.99 2.39
CA TRP A 233 -12.85 -9.17 3.65
C TRP A 233 -12.33 -7.87 4.26
N HIS A 234 -12.29 -6.77 3.49
CA HIS A 234 -11.57 -5.56 3.87
C HIS A 234 -12.47 -4.54 4.58
N TYR A 235 -12.11 -4.18 5.81
CA TYR A 235 -12.86 -3.24 6.64
C TYR A 235 -11.94 -2.21 7.31
N ILE A 236 -12.40 -0.97 7.36
CA ILE A 236 -11.67 0.16 7.94
C ILE A 236 -12.29 0.51 9.30
N TYR A 237 -11.50 0.48 10.38
CA TYR A 237 -11.91 0.93 11.70
C TYR A 237 -12.14 2.44 11.71
N LYS A 238 -13.33 2.85 12.17
CA LYS A 238 -13.71 4.23 12.41
C LYS A 238 -13.06 4.68 13.70
N ALA A 239 -11.84 5.19 13.61
CA ALA A 239 -11.24 5.87 14.74
C ALA A 239 -12.15 7.02 15.20
N ALA A 240 -12.25 7.27 16.50
CA ALA A 240 -12.87 8.51 16.98
C ALA A 240 -12.08 9.70 16.38
N ALA A 241 -12.78 10.75 15.95
CA ALA A 241 -12.26 11.86 15.13
C ALA A 241 -11.07 12.69 15.71
N ALA A 242 -10.43 12.25 16.79
CA ALA A 242 -9.49 13.04 17.58
C ALA A 242 -8.00 12.95 17.19
N THR A 243 -7.61 12.31 16.09
CA THR A 243 -6.17 12.13 15.77
C THR A 243 -5.72 12.61 14.39
N ALA A 244 -6.61 13.13 13.55
CA ALA A 244 -6.22 13.69 12.26
C ALA A 244 -5.56 15.08 12.39
N GLU A 245 -5.95 15.89 13.39
CA GLU A 245 -5.49 17.28 13.52
C GLU A 245 -4.14 17.42 14.27
N ALA A 246 -3.68 16.41 15.00
CA ALA A 246 -2.50 16.54 15.85
C ALA A 246 -1.15 16.24 15.17
N ARG A 247 -1.12 15.79 13.90
CA ARG A 247 0.10 15.23 13.29
C ARG A 247 0.50 15.80 11.93
N THR A 248 -0.12 16.90 11.50
CA THR A 248 0.31 17.65 10.30
C THR A 248 1.63 18.41 10.48
N GLY A 249 2.33 18.29 11.62
CA GLY A 249 3.42 19.18 12.03
C GLY A 249 4.86 18.65 11.97
N THR A 250 5.11 17.35 11.81
CA THR A 250 6.49 16.83 11.75
C THR A 250 6.59 15.77 10.68
N GLY A 251 7.24 16.12 9.57
CA GLY A 251 7.52 15.17 8.49
C GLY A 251 8.19 13.92 9.05
N SER A 252 7.53 12.78 8.87
CA SER A 252 8.08 11.46 9.17
C SER A 252 9.33 11.27 8.32
N THR A 253 10.51 11.41 8.94
CA THR A 253 11.78 11.18 8.26
C THR A 253 12.04 9.70 8.20
N PHE A 254 11.91 9.12 7.01
CA PHE A 254 12.42 7.79 6.70
C PHE A 254 13.92 7.74 7.02
N SER A 255 14.31 7.00 8.06
CA SER A 255 15.72 6.83 8.38
C SER A 255 16.36 5.87 7.40
N SER A 256 17.32 6.35 6.62
CA SER A 256 18.11 5.56 5.67
C SER A 256 19.05 4.56 6.36
N ASP A 257 19.26 4.67 7.67
CA ASP A 257 20.32 3.95 8.40
C ASP A 257 20.01 2.46 8.67
N MET A 258 18.84 1.96 8.30
CA MET A 258 18.46 0.55 8.51
C MET A 258 18.63 -0.34 7.27
N CYS A 259 18.98 0.20 6.11
CA CYS A 259 19.23 -0.60 4.90
C CYS A 259 20.73 -0.92 4.73
N GLY A 260 21.32 -1.54 5.76
CA GLY A 260 22.75 -1.85 5.82
C GLY A 260 23.05 -3.29 6.22
N THR A 261 23.44 -4.10 5.23
CA THR A 261 24.24 -5.35 5.33
C THR A 261 23.67 -6.57 6.06
N SER A 262 23.02 -7.46 5.30
CA SER A 262 23.16 -8.91 5.50
C SER A 262 23.41 -9.60 4.15
N LEU A 263 24.60 -9.37 3.58
CA LEU A 263 25.22 -10.33 2.68
C LEU A 263 25.93 -11.36 3.56
N ARG A 264 25.22 -12.41 3.98
CA ARG A 264 25.88 -13.64 4.44
C ARG A 264 26.12 -14.54 3.24
N ARG A 265 27.41 -14.80 3.05
CA ARG A 265 28.00 -15.73 2.09
C ARG A 265 27.40 -17.13 2.28
N HIS A 266 27.09 -17.78 1.16
CA HIS A 266 27.25 -19.22 1.03
C HIS A 266 28.68 -19.49 0.55
#